data_AF-A0A7G8EAN2-F1
#
_entry.id   AF-A0A7G8EAN2-F1
#
_cell.length_a   1.000
_cell.length_b   1.000
_cell.length_c   1.000
_cell.angle_alpha   90.00
_cell.angle_beta   90.00
_cell.angle_gamma   90.00
#
_symmetry.space_group_name_H-M   'P 1'
#
loop_
_entity.id
_entity.type
_entity.pdbx_description
1 polymer ?
#
loop_
_entity_poly.entity_id
_entity_poly.type
_entity_poly.pdbx_seq_one_letter_code
_entity_poly.pdbx_strand_id
1 'polypeptide(L)'
;MVAPITALSPRRFRIDWVLVNALAVGPAPRAEQHLQRLHDAGIRAVFSLCSNEEAPAPAGLEERFCCKRLVLPDHRSADVLELGQLEDALQQLAALRQVGPVFVHCVAAMERSPLVCMAWLVQTQALSPTEALDYLMQVHPGTNPLPRQLALLRQLNHVGVAA
;
A
#
# COMPACT_ATOMS: atom_id res chain seq x y z
N MET A 1 -20.24 29.62 14.63
CA MET A 1 -18.90 29.86 14.05
C MET A 1 -18.34 28.51 13.63
N VAL A 2 -18.41 28.20 12.34
CA VAL A 2 -17.90 26.94 11.77
C VAL A 2 -16.38 27.08 11.72
N ALA A 3 -15.66 26.21 12.44
CA ALA A 3 -14.21 26.16 12.37
C ALA A 3 -13.80 25.92 10.90
N PRO A 4 -12.79 26.63 10.38
CA PRO A 4 -12.35 26.41 9.02
C PRO A 4 -11.83 24.97 8.90
N ILE A 5 -12.26 24.28 7.84
CA ILE A 5 -11.67 23.02 7.43
C ILE A 5 -10.22 23.35 7.05
N THR A 6 -9.29 23.09 7.98
CA THR A 6 -7.87 23.24 7.75
C THR A 6 -7.52 22.46 6.50
N ALA A 7 -7.09 23.17 5.45
CA ALA A 7 -6.53 22.55 4.26
C ALA A 7 -5.49 21.52 4.70
N LEU A 8 -5.72 20.24 4.37
CA LEU A 8 -4.82 19.15 4.68
C LEU A 8 -3.41 19.56 4.22
N SER A 9 -2.52 19.83 5.17
CA SER A 9 -1.11 20.07 4.87
C SER A 9 -0.63 18.92 3.98
N PRO A 10 0.13 19.19 2.90
CA PRO A 10 0.58 18.13 2.01
C PRO A 10 1.35 17.11 2.86
N ARG A 11 0.76 15.93 3.05
CA ARG A 11 1.32 14.92 3.95
C ARG A 11 2.74 14.62 3.47
N ARG A 12 3.72 14.88 4.33
CA ARG A 12 5.15 14.65 4.08
C ARG A 12 5.35 13.20 3.64
N PHE A 13 6.23 12.99 2.66
CA PHE A 13 6.63 11.64 2.26
C PHE A 13 7.23 10.89 3.46
N ARG A 14 6.69 9.71 3.73
CA ARG A 14 7.05 8.85 4.86
C ARG A 14 7.06 7.39 4.42
N ILE A 15 7.85 6.59 5.12
CA ILE A 15 7.99 5.15 4.91
C ILE A 15 7.64 4.52 6.25
N ASP A 16 6.45 3.93 6.34
CA ASP A 16 5.98 3.31 7.57
C ASP A 16 6.09 1.80 7.40
N TRP A 17 6.90 1.15 8.25
CA TRP A 17 7.15 -0.29 8.17
C TRP A 17 5.98 -1.08 8.75
N VAL A 18 5.19 -1.71 7.87
CA VAL A 18 4.15 -2.68 8.23
C VAL A 18 4.77 -3.98 8.74
N LEU A 19 5.89 -4.42 8.16
CA LEU A 19 6.74 -5.48 8.69
C LEU A 19 8.17 -4.97 8.57
N VAL A 20 8.86 -4.84 9.70
CA VAL A 20 10.21 -4.24 9.75
C VAL A 20 11.14 -4.94 8.76
N ASN A 21 11.81 -4.13 7.92
CA ASN A 21 12.72 -4.59 6.87
C ASN A 21 12.10 -5.59 5.88
N ALA A 22 10.78 -5.56 5.67
CA ALA A 22 10.12 -6.52 4.79
C ALA A 22 8.96 -5.91 3.98
N LEU A 23 8.09 -5.14 4.61
CA LEU A 23 6.94 -4.51 3.97
C LEU A 23 6.75 -3.11 4.55
N ALA A 24 6.78 -2.11 3.69
CA ALA A 24 6.52 -0.72 4.04
C ALA A 24 5.37 -0.15 3.21
N VAL A 25 4.71 0.87 3.76
CA VAL A 25 3.61 1.59 3.11
C VAL A 25 3.84 3.10 3.21
N GLY A 26 3.42 3.84 2.18
CA GLY A 26 3.53 5.29 2.18
C GLY A 26 2.93 5.93 0.92
N PRO A 27 2.83 7.27 0.88
CA PRO A 27 2.29 7.98 -0.28
C PRO A 27 3.21 7.81 -1.50
N ALA A 28 2.68 8.08 -2.71
CA ALA A 28 3.47 7.97 -3.93
C ALA A 28 4.79 8.77 -3.85
N PRO A 29 5.93 8.20 -4.24
CA PRO A 29 7.14 8.98 -4.45
C PRO A 29 6.93 9.94 -5.64
N ARG A 30 7.44 11.17 -5.53
CA ARG A 30 7.19 12.25 -6.52
C ARG A 30 8.44 13.06 -6.86
N ALA A 31 9.56 12.76 -6.21
CA ALA A 31 10.80 13.50 -6.35
C ALA A 31 11.98 12.57 -6.07
N GLU A 32 13.16 12.90 -6.61
CA GLU A 32 14.38 12.11 -6.43
C GLU A 32 14.73 11.91 -4.94
N GLN A 33 14.54 12.93 -4.11
CA GLN A 33 14.75 12.81 -2.65
C GLN A 33 13.87 11.72 -2.00
N HIS A 34 12.70 11.40 -2.55
CA HIS A 34 11.87 10.30 -2.05
C HIS A 34 12.47 8.95 -2.44
N LEU A 35 13.02 8.86 -3.67
CA LEU A 35 13.74 7.68 -4.13
C LEU A 35 15.00 7.43 -3.31
N GLN A 36 15.76 8.48 -3.00
CA GLN A 36 16.92 8.37 -2.14
C GLN A 36 16.54 7.85 -0.75
N ARG A 37 15.45 8.37 -0.15
CA ARG A 37 14.96 7.86 1.14
C ARG A 37 14.54 6.39 1.10
N LEU A 38 13.89 5.94 0.03
CA LEU A 38 13.53 4.53 -0.15
C LEU A 38 14.79 3.67 -0.24
N HIS A 39 15.79 4.13 -0.99
CA HIS A 39 17.07 3.44 -1.14
C HIS A 39 17.83 3.35 0.20
N ASP A 40 17.93 4.47 0.92
CA ASP A 40 18.60 4.55 2.24
C ASP A 40 17.90 3.68 3.29
N ALA A 41 16.57 3.51 3.17
CA ALA A 41 15.78 2.60 4.01
C ALA A 41 15.94 1.12 3.64
N GLY A 42 16.70 0.79 2.57
CA GLY A 42 16.93 -0.59 2.13
C GLY A 42 15.78 -1.19 1.32
N ILE A 43 14.84 -0.39 0.82
CA ILE A 43 13.78 -0.86 -0.08
C ILE A 43 14.40 -1.37 -1.38
N ARG A 44 13.93 -2.53 -1.85
CA ARG A 44 14.42 -3.19 -3.07
C ARG A 44 13.37 -3.24 -4.17
N ALA A 45 12.09 -3.19 -3.79
CA ALA A 45 10.97 -3.25 -4.70
C ALA A 45 9.93 -2.19 -4.38
N VAL A 46 9.27 -1.65 -5.42
CA VAL A 46 8.20 -0.67 -5.29
C VAL A 46 6.95 -1.18 -5.99
N PHE A 47 5.83 -1.23 -5.26
CA PHE A 47 4.54 -1.68 -5.77
C PHE A 47 3.54 -0.52 -5.82
N SER A 48 3.21 -0.08 -7.04
CA SER A 48 2.24 1.00 -7.28
C SER A 48 0.83 0.43 -7.50
N LEU A 49 -0.14 0.95 -6.75
CA LEU A 49 -1.55 0.57 -6.83
C LEU A 49 -2.45 1.59 -7.55
N CYS A 50 -1.84 2.62 -8.14
CA CYS A 50 -2.51 3.70 -8.87
C CYS A 50 -1.96 3.85 -10.29
N SER A 51 -2.72 4.50 -11.15
CA SER A 51 -2.38 4.76 -12.55
C SER A 51 -1.28 5.83 -12.69
N ASN A 52 -0.75 6.00 -13.90
CA ASN A 52 0.26 7.04 -14.19
C ASN A 52 -0.35 8.44 -14.12
N GLU A 53 -1.62 8.57 -14.47
CA GLU A 53 -2.38 9.81 -14.42
C GLU A 53 -2.63 10.24 -12.97
N GLU A 54 -2.88 9.27 -12.08
CA GLU A 54 -3.06 9.52 -10.64
C GLU A 54 -1.75 9.88 -9.93
N ALA A 55 -0.67 9.17 -10.26
CA ALA A 55 0.66 9.41 -9.71
C ALA A 55 1.75 9.02 -10.72
N PRO A 56 2.31 9.98 -11.46
CA PRO A 56 3.43 9.74 -12.35
C PRO A 56 4.64 9.22 -11.57
N ALA A 57 5.31 8.20 -12.10
CA ALA A 57 6.56 7.75 -11.51
C ALA A 57 7.65 8.83 -11.69
N PRO A 58 8.40 9.19 -10.65
CA PRO A 58 9.55 10.07 -10.81
C PRO A 58 10.64 9.38 -11.65
N ALA A 59 11.42 10.18 -12.38
CA ALA A 59 12.57 9.68 -13.12
C ALA A 59 13.53 8.92 -12.19
N GLY A 60 14.08 7.81 -12.67
CA GLY A 60 15.00 6.97 -11.91
C GLY A 60 14.39 6.02 -10.90
N LEU A 61 13.06 5.88 -10.85
CA LEU A 61 12.41 4.87 -10.04
C LEU A 61 12.80 3.45 -10.49
N GLU A 62 12.57 3.12 -11.77
CA GLU A 62 12.80 1.76 -12.30
C GLU A 62 14.28 1.40 -12.43
N GLU A 63 15.17 2.40 -12.49
CA GLU A 63 16.62 2.18 -12.48
C GLU A 63 17.14 1.78 -11.09
N ARG A 64 16.40 2.11 -10.02
CA ARG A 64 16.83 1.90 -8.63
C ARG A 64 16.10 0.75 -7.93
N PHE A 65 14.90 0.40 -8.38
CA PHE A 65 14.04 -0.58 -7.70
C PHE A 65 13.41 -1.56 -8.68
N CYS A 66 13.12 -2.77 -8.22
CA CYS A 66 12.21 -3.67 -8.93
C CYS A 66 10.78 -3.13 -8.81
N CYS A 67 10.24 -2.60 -9.91
CA CYS A 67 8.94 -1.95 -9.90
C CYS A 67 7.84 -2.84 -10.48
N LYS A 68 6.68 -2.85 -9.83
CA LYS A 68 5.44 -3.36 -10.40
C LYS A 68 4.34 -2.34 -10.23
N ARG A 69 3.44 -2.31 -11.21
CA ARG A 69 2.21 -1.54 -11.13
C ARG A 69 1.00 -2.44 -11.38
N LEU A 70 0.00 -2.31 -10.52
CA LEU A 70 -1.31 -2.91 -10.66
C LEU A 70 -2.35 -1.86 -10.28
N VAL A 71 -3.14 -1.38 -11.22
CA VAL A 71 -4.11 -0.31 -10.91
C VAL A 71 -5.31 -0.92 -10.20
N LEU A 72 -5.54 -0.49 -8.95
CA LEU A 72 -6.74 -0.85 -8.19
C LEU A 72 -7.68 0.37 -8.12
N PRO A 73 -9.01 0.15 -8.19
CA PRO A 73 -9.98 1.23 -8.00
C PRO A 73 -10.00 1.71 -6.55
N ASP A 74 -10.26 3.00 -6.35
CA ASP A 74 -10.51 3.60 -5.03
C ASP A 74 -11.92 4.22 -4.92
N HIS A 75 -12.19 4.94 -3.84
CA HIS A 75 -13.48 5.62 -3.62
C HIS A 75 -13.89 6.61 -4.72
N ARG A 76 -12.96 7.07 -5.56
CA ARG A 76 -13.22 8.01 -6.65
C ARG A 76 -13.50 7.31 -7.97
N SER A 77 -13.11 6.03 -8.09
CA SER A 77 -13.38 5.22 -9.26
C SER A 77 -14.88 4.90 -9.37
N ALA A 78 -15.39 4.83 -10.59
CA ALA A 78 -16.74 4.32 -10.86
C ALA A 78 -16.83 2.81 -10.57
N ASP A 79 -15.73 2.10 -10.81
CA ASP A 79 -15.61 0.67 -10.56
C ASP A 79 -15.42 0.35 -9.08
N VAL A 80 -15.82 -0.86 -8.70
CA VAL A 80 -15.67 -1.38 -7.33
C VAL A 80 -14.47 -2.31 -7.28
N LEU A 81 -13.69 -2.23 -6.20
CA LEU A 81 -12.61 -3.19 -5.97
C LEU A 81 -13.19 -4.57 -5.67
N GLU A 82 -12.76 -5.57 -6.43
CA GLU A 82 -13.24 -6.95 -6.32
C GLU A 82 -12.20 -7.86 -5.64
N LEU A 83 -12.66 -9.02 -5.14
CA LEU A 83 -11.80 -10.00 -4.46
C LEU A 83 -10.64 -10.47 -5.35
N GLY A 84 -10.90 -10.82 -6.61
CA GLY A 84 -9.87 -11.28 -7.54
C GLY A 84 -8.76 -10.24 -7.77
N GLN A 85 -9.10 -8.96 -7.83
CA GLN A 85 -8.09 -7.89 -7.95
C GLN A 85 -7.23 -7.76 -6.69
N LEU A 86 -7.81 -8.00 -5.52
CA LEU A 86 -7.07 -8.02 -4.26
C LEU A 86 -6.15 -9.25 -4.17
N GLU A 87 -6.62 -10.41 -4.63
CA GLU A 87 -5.82 -11.64 -4.74
C GLU A 87 -4.65 -11.47 -5.71
N ASP A 88 -4.89 -10.87 -6.88
CA ASP A 88 -3.84 -10.52 -7.85
C ASP A 88 -2.79 -9.59 -7.21
N ALA A 89 -3.24 -8.59 -6.46
CA ALA A 89 -2.32 -7.69 -5.75
C ALA A 89 -1.44 -8.45 -4.74
N LEU A 90 -2.00 -9.44 -4.05
CA LEU A 90 -1.27 -10.27 -3.09
C LEU A 90 -0.26 -11.20 -3.77
N GLN A 91 -0.61 -11.77 -4.93
CA GLN A 91 0.33 -12.56 -5.74
C GLN A 91 1.51 -11.71 -6.23
N GLN A 92 1.25 -10.50 -6.73
CA GLN A 92 2.32 -9.59 -7.16
C GLN A 92 3.19 -9.14 -5.97
N LEU A 93 2.58 -8.86 -4.82
CA LEU A 93 3.31 -8.51 -3.61
C LEU A 93 4.21 -9.68 -3.13
N ALA A 94 3.69 -10.91 -3.16
CA ALA A 94 4.47 -12.11 -2.84
C ALA A 94 5.70 -12.24 -3.75
N ALA A 95 5.52 -12.06 -5.06
CA ALA A 95 6.61 -12.11 -6.03
C ALA A 95 7.66 -11.02 -5.78
N LEU A 96 7.24 -9.77 -5.52
CA LEU A 96 8.16 -8.67 -5.21
C LEU A 96 8.93 -8.89 -3.91
N ARG A 97 8.31 -9.52 -2.91
CA ARG A 97 8.97 -9.84 -1.63
C ARG A 97 10.12 -10.82 -1.78
N GLN A 98 10.13 -11.66 -2.82
CA GLN A 98 11.28 -12.51 -3.13
C GLN A 98 12.51 -11.70 -3.58
N VAL A 99 12.33 -10.46 -4.02
CA VAL A 99 13.44 -9.53 -4.35
C VAL A 99 14.00 -8.86 -3.10
N GLY A 100 13.16 -8.62 -2.10
CA GLY A 100 13.54 -7.98 -0.83
C GLY A 100 12.44 -7.09 -0.25
N PRO A 101 12.80 -6.14 0.64
CA PRO A 101 11.83 -5.24 1.27
C PRO A 101 11.03 -4.44 0.25
N VAL A 102 9.70 -4.51 0.33
CA VAL A 102 8.77 -3.90 -0.64
C VAL A 102 8.15 -2.64 -0.05
N PHE A 103 8.14 -1.55 -0.82
CA PHE A 103 7.35 -0.35 -0.53
C PHE A 103 6.08 -0.35 -1.38
N VAL A 104 4.92 -0.42 -0.73
CA VAL A 104 3.60 -0.38 -1.40
C VAL A 104 3.01 1.02 -1.30
N HIS A 105 2.55 1.57 -2.40
CA HIS A 105 1.90 2.88 -2.42
C HIS A 105 0.66 2.91 -3.32
N CYS A 106 -0.23 3.85 -3.02
CA CYS A 106 -1.20 4.39 -3.97
C CYS A 106 -0.91 5.89 -4.14
N VAL A 107 -1.90 6.78 -4.08
CA VAL A 107 -1.66 8.23 -4.11
C VAL A 107 -1.29 8.76 -2.71
N ALA A 108 -2.23 8.72 -1.77
CA ALA A 108 -2.08 9.30 -0.42
C ALA A 108 -1.80 8.26 0.68
N ALA A 109 -1.83 6.98 0.32
CA ALA A 109 -1.68 5.82 1.22
C ALA A 109 -2.75 5.65 2.30
N MET A 110 -3.98 6.08 2.03
CA MET A 110 -5.08 5.96 3.00
C MET A 110 -5.97 4.75 2.73
N GLU A 111 -6.14 4.33 1.48
CA GLU A 111 -7.17 3.35 1.12
C GLU A 111 -6.56 2.09 0.50
N ARG A 112 -6.17 2.14 -0.78
CA ARG A 112 -5.67 0.97 -1.55
C ARG A 112 -4.43 0.31 -0.95
N SER A 113 -3.38 1.08 -0.70
CA SER A 113 -2.12 0.52 -0.19
C SER A 113 -2.20 -0.06 1.23
N PRO A 114 -2.86 0.59 2.21
CA PRO A 114 -3.05 -0.08 3.50
C PRO A 114 -4.01 -1.28 3.38
N LEU A 115 -5.03 -1.26 2.51
CA LEU A 115 -5.88 -2.44 2.27
C LEU A 115 -5.08 -3.66 1.79
N VAL A 116 -4.18 -3.48 0.82
CA VAL A 116 -3.30 -4.57 0.35
C VAL A 116 -2.34 -5.03 1.45
N CYS A 117 -1.82 -4.11 2.27
CA CYS A 117 -0.99 -4.48 3.42
C CYS A 117 -1.78 -5.26 4.49
N MET A 118 -3.02 -4.87 4.76
CA MET A 118 -3.92 -5.60 5.66
C MET A 118 -4.22 -7.00 5.12
N ALA A 119 -4.52 -7.12 3.83
CA ALA A 119 -4.74 -8.41 3.17
C ALA A 119 -3.51 -9.33 3.29
N TRP A 120 -2.30 -8.78 3.18
CA TRP A 120 -1.07 -9.52 3.41
C TRP A 120 -0.96 -10.04 4.85
N LEU A 121 -1.26 -9.20 5.85
CA LEU A 121 -1.23 -9.59 7.26
C LEU A 121 -2.29 -10.65 7.60
N VAL A 122 -3.50 -10.52 7.04
CA VAL A 122 -4.56 -11.52 7.22
C VAL A 122 -4.11 -12.88 6.70
N GLN A 123 -3.50 -12.92 5.51
CA GLN A 123 -3.04 -14.19 4.93
C GLN A 123 -1.81 -14.77 5.62
N THR A 124 -0.82 -13.94 5.96
CA THR A 124 0.51 -14.44 6.38
C THR A 124 0.76 -14.41 7.88
N GLN A 125 0.05 -13.56 8.63
CA GLN A 125 0.19 -13.41 10.09
C GLN A 125 -1.05 -13.90 10.85
N ALA A 126 -2.02 -14.48 10.13
CA ALA A 126 -3.29 -14.97 10.69
C ALA A 126 -4.07 -13.93 11.52
N LEU A 127 -3.88 -12.64 11.24
CA LEU A 127 -4.68 -11.59 11.86
C LEU A 127 -6.10 -11.62 11.29
N SER A 128 -7.10 -11.38 12.13
CA SER A 128 -8.42 -11.03 11.65
C SER A 128 -8.40 -9.68 10.91
N PRO A 129 -9.36 -9.39 10.02
CA PRO A 129 -9.45 -8.10 9.36
C PRO A 129 -9.50 -6.90 10.32
N THR A 130 -10.10 -7.07 11.50
CA THR A 130 -10.16 -6.03 12.53
C THR A 130 -8.79 -5.81 13.18
N GLU A 131 -8.09 -6.88 13.57
CA GLU A 131 -6.73 -6.77 14.12
C GLU A 131 -5.75 -6.17 13.11
N ALA A 132 -5.87 -6.53 11.83
CA ALA A 132 -5.07 -5.95 10.76
C ALA A 132 -5.35 -4.45 10.59
N LEU A 133 -6.60 -4.00 10.73
CA LEU A 133 -6.97 -2.59 10.67
C LEU A 133 -6.38 -1.82 11.86
N ASP A 134 -6.58 -2.32 13.07
CA ASP A 134 -6.08 -1.71 14.30
C ASP A 134 -4.56 -1.58 14.26
N TYR A 135 -3.88 -2.65 13.82
CA TYR A 135 -2.44 -2.65 13.62
C TYR A 135 -1.98 -1.60 12.59
N LEU A 136 -2.60 -1.56 11.41
CA LEU A 136 -2.26 -0.55 10.39
C LEU A 136 -2.59 0.87 10.84
N MET A 137 -3.60 1.08 11.68
CA MET A 137 -3.91 2.39 12.25
C MET A 137 -2.85 2.86 13.23
N GLN A 138 -2.19 1.95 13.95
CA GLN A 138 -1.06 2.27 14.82
C GLN A 138 0.22 2.54 14.01
N VAL A 139 0.53 1.71 13.03
CA VAL A 139 1.76 1.82 12.21
C VAL A 139 1.66 2.95 11.17
N HIS A 140 0.49 3.11 10.55
CA HIS A 140 0.23 4.07 9.48
C HIS A 140 -1.06 4.89 9.78
N PRO A 141 -0.99 5.90 10.66
CA PRO A 141 -2.15 6.70 11.04
C PRO A 141 -2.83 7.40 9.85
N GLY A 142 -4.14 7.21 9.74
CA GLY A 142 -4.96 7.67 8.61
C GLY A 142 -5.28 6.59 7.57
N THR A 143 -4.93 5.33 7.86
CA THR A 143 -5.53 4.17 7.19
C THR A 143 -7.05 4.26 7.25
N ASN A 144 -7.70 4.21 6.10
CA ASN A 144 -9.15 4.37 5.94
C ASN A 144 -9.68 3.66 4.68
N PRO A 145 -9.56 2.31 4.56
CA PRO A 145 -10.24 1.58 3.50
C PRO A 145 -11.77 1.66 3.66
N LEU A 146 -12.51 1.61 2.55
CA LEU A 146 -13.97 1.62 2.62
C LEU A 146 -14.51 0.36 3.29
N PRO A 147 -15.67 0.42 3.98
CA PRO A 147 -16.26 -0.77 4.61
C PRO A 147 -16.45 -1.96 3.66
N ARG A 148 -16.84 -1.69 2.41
CA ARG A 148 -16.98 -2.73 1.36
C ARG A 148 -15.66 -3.41 1.00
N GLN A 149 -14.56 -2.66 1.02
CA GLN A 149 -13.22 -3.19 0.75
C GLN A 149 -12.72 -4.03 1.93
N LEU A 150 -12.95 -3.56 3.17
CA LEU A 150 -12.66 -4.33 4.38
C LEU A 150 -13.42 -5.67 4.41
N ALA A 151 -14.65 -5.70 3.88
CA ALA A 151 -15.43 -6.92 3.80
C ALA A 151 -14.80 -8.00 2.89
N LEU A 152 -13.96 -7.63 1.93
CA LEU A 152 -13.23 -8.58 1.09
C LEU A 152 -12.18 -9.36 1.88
N LEU A 153 -11.60 -8.76 2.92
CA LEU A 153 -10.59 -9.41 3.75
C LEU A 153 -11.13 -10.66 4.46
N ARG A 154 -12.44 -10.71 4.72
CA ARG A 154 -13.11 -11.88 5.31
C ARG A 154 -13.28 -13.04 4.32
N GLN A 155 -13.16 -12.75 3.03
CA GLN A 155 -13.33 -13.72 1.95
C GLN A 155 -11.99 -14.29 1.49
N LEU A 156 -10.87 -13.71 1.93
CA LEU A 156 -9.55 -14.26 1.68
C LEU A 156 -9.45 -15.61 2.39
N ASN A 157 -9.31 -16.66 1.59
CA ASN A 157 -8.86 -17.94 2.13
C ASN A 157 -7.43 -17.78 2.63
N HIS A 158 -7.06 -18.48 3.70
CA HIS A 158 -5.65 -18.63 4.07
C HIS A 158 -4.98 -19.48 2.98
N VAL A 159 -4.58 -18.83 1.88
CA VAL A 159 -3.70 -19.46 0.91
C VAL A 159 -2.34 -19.47 1.56
N GLY A 160 -1.68 -20.63 1.58
CA GLY A 160 -0.30 -20.74 2.00
C GLY A 160 0.59 -19.95 1.04
N VAL A 161 0.62 -18.63 1.19
CA VAL A 161 1.61 -17.76 0.57
C VAL A 161 2.91 -18.12 1.26
N ALA A 162 3.69 -19.00 0.63
CA ALA A 162 5.00 -19.39 1.13
C ALA A 162 5.81 -18.12 1.37
N ALA A 163 6.24 -17.97 2.63
CA ALA A 163 7.04 -16.84 3.11
C ALA A 163 8.37 -16.71 2.34
#